data_AF-A0A3E0C113-F1
#
_entry.id   AF-A0A3E0C113-F1
#
_cell.length_a   1.000
_cell.length_b   1.000
_cell.length_c   1.000
_cell.angle_alpha   90.00
_cell.angle_beta   90.00
_cell.angle_gamma   90.00
#
_symmetry.space_group_name_H-M   'P 1'
#
loop_
_entity.id
_entity.type
_entity.pdbx_description
1 polymer ?
#
loop_
_entity_poly.entity_id
_entity_poly.type
_entity_poly.pdbx_seq_one_letter_code
_entity_poly.pdbx_strand_id
1 'polypeptide(L)'
;MADIYLLTGLTLPVGIAHESLPGAVKAFIADCWQRMSRTQMIARAKSRGLRLSFRATGRCAHGETGLFELRFSDGTAGCLMLAHLQRVRNSRGRSRRRGRTAVSRPPARDPRQTSLF
;
A
#
# COMPACT_ATOMS: atom_id res chain seq x y z
N MET A 1 -1.50 -3.44 -18.52
CA MET A 1 -0.92 -3.32 -17.16
C MET A 1 -1.90 -2.50 -16.32
N ALA A 2 -2.55 -3.09 -15.34
CA ALA A 2 -3.45 -2.36 -14.44
C ALA A 2 -2.64 -1.46 -13.51
N ASP A 3 -3.09 -0.22 -13.26
CA ASP A 3 -2.47 0.65 -12.27
C ASP A 3 -2.71 0.15 -10.85
N ILE A 4 -1.79 0.53 -9.94
CA ILE A 4 -1.92 0.26 -8.51
C ILE A 4 -2.03 1.61 -7.80
N TYR A 5 -2.95 1.69 -6.85
CA TYR A 5 -3.08 2.82 -5.95
C TYR A 5 -2.36 2.53 -4.63
N LEU A 6 -1.45 3.43 -4.24
CA LEU A 6 -0.66 3.34 -3.02
C LEU A 6 -1.04 4.47 -2.07
N LEU A 7 -1.26 4.14 -0.80
CA LEU A 7 -1.59 5.10 0.25
C LEU A 7 -0.45 6.09 0.47
N THR A 8 -0.74 7.38 0.47
CA THR A 8 0.19 8.46 0.83
C THR A 8 -0.26 9.22 2.08
N GLY A 9 -1.54 9.13 2.46
CA GLY A 9 -2.05 9.74 3.68
C GLY A 9 -3.51 9.40 3.96
N LEU A 10 -3.91 9.52 5.22
CA LEU A 10 -5.29 9.41 5.68
C LEU A 10 -5.66 10.72 6.39
N THR A 11 -6.84 11.24 6.08
CA THR A 11 -7.36 12.48 6.65
C THR A 11 -8.82 12.29 7.05
N LEU A 12 -9.21 12.96 8.14
CA LEU A 12 -10.60 12.99 8.57
C LEU A 12 -11.35 14.09 7.81
N PRO A 13 -12.65 13.89 7.52
CA PRO A 13 -13.48 14.96 6.99
C PRO A 13 -13.57 16.11 8.01
N VAL A 14 -13.75 17.33 7.51
CA VAL A 14 -13.91 18.51 8.35
C VAL A 14 -15.09 18.31 9.31
N GLY A 15 -14.87 18.59 10.60
CA GLY A 15 -15.88 18.48 11.64
C GLY A 15 -16.00 17.11 12.31
N ILE A 16 -15.19 16.12 11.91
CA ILE A 16 -15.12 14.82 12.61
C ILE A 16 -13.91 14.78 13.53
N ALA A 17 -14.16 14.71 14.83
CA ALA A 17 -13.11 14.56 15.82
C ALA A 17 -12.59 13.12 15.86
N HIS A 18 -11.28 12.94 16.13
CA HIS A 18 -10.65 11.62 16.11
C HIS A 18 -11.23 10.71 17.21
N GLU A 19 -11.56 11.28 18.37
CA GLU A 19 -12.15 10.60 19.51
C GLU A 19 -13.55 10.03 19.20
N SER A 20 -14.30 10.66 18.30
CA SER A 20 -15.65 10.23 17.88
C SER A 20 -15.63 9.02 16.93
N LEU A 21 -14.45 8.59 16.47
CA LEU A 21 -14.35 7.45 15.57
C LEU A 21 -14.63 6.12 16.29
N PRO A 22 -15.34 5.19 15.63
CA PRO A 22 -15.49 3.83 16.13
C PRO A 22 -14.13 3.16 16.40
N GLY A 23 -14.04 2.36 17.47
CA GLY A 23 -12.79 1.70 17.86
C GLY A 23 -12.17 0.85 16.75
N ALA A 24 -12.99 0.15 15.96
CA ALA A 24 -12.53 -0.63 14.81
C ALA A 24 -11.89 0.26 13.72
N VAL A 25 -12.42 1.47 13.49
CA VAL A 25 -11.84 2.44 12.53
C VAL A 25 -10.52 2.98 13.05
N LYS A 26 -10.42 3.30 14.34
CA LYS A 26 -9.14 3.70 14.98
C LYS A 26 -8.08 2.60 14.83
N ALA A 27 -8.45 1.34 15.09
CA ALA A 27 -7.55 0.20 14.90
C ALA A 27 -7.12 0.01 13.44
N PHE A 28 -8.05 0.22 12.49
CA PHE A 28 -7.72 0.22 11.06
C PHE A 28 -6.71 1.32 10.69
N ILE A 29 -6.89 2.54 11.22
CA ILE A 29 -5.96 3.66 10.98
C ILE A 29 -4.56 3.30 11.50
N ALA A 30 -4.47 2.74 12.71
CA ALA A 30 -3.19 2.31 13.30
C ALA A 30 -2.50 1.19 12.50
N ASP A 31 -3.27 0.33 11.83
CA ASP A 31 -2.74 -0.74 10.98
C ASP A 31 -2.26 -0.24 9.60
N CYS A 32 -2.59 0.99 9.21
CA CYS A 32 -2.23 1.54 7.91
C CYS A 32 -0.81 2.10 7.91
N TRP A 33 -0.07 1.90 6.82
CA TRP A 33 1.26 2.46 6.62
C TRP A 33 1.42 3.11 5.25
N GLN A 34 2.46 3.92 5.12
CA GLN A 34 2.82 4.58 3.86
C GLN A 34 3.07 3.56 2.74
N ARG A 35 2.50 3.83 1.56
CA ARG A 35 2.54 2.98 0.36
C ARG A 35 1.77 1.66 0.45
N MET A 36 0.91 1.48 1.46
CA MET A 36 -0.02 0.36 1.53
C MET A 36 -0.97 0.39 0.31
N SER A 37 -1.17 -0.74 -0.35
CA SER A 37 -2.04 -0.79 -1.54
C SER A 37 -3.52 -0.85 -1.17
N ARG A 38 -4.39 -0.40 -2.09
CA ARG A 38 -5.87 -0.50 -1.94
C ARG A 38 -6.33 -1.89 -1.52
N THR A 39 -5.83 -2.95 -2.15
CA THR A 39 -6.22 -4.34 -1.82
C THR A 39 -5.79 -4.73 -0.41
N GLN A 40 -4.60 -4.32 0.02
CA GLN A 40 -4.14 -4.57 1.39
C GLN A 40 -5.03 -3.82 2.40
N MET A 41 -5.43 -2.58 2.10
CA MET A 41 -6.35 -1.84 2.97
C MET A 41 -7.70 -2.56 3.11
N ILE A 42 -8.27 -3.06 2.00
CA ILE A 42 -9.51 -3.85 2.04
C ILE A 42 -9.35 -5.10 2.91
N ALA A 43 -8.23 -5.83 2.74
CA ALA A 43 -7.96 -7.04 3.52
C ALA A 43 -7.87 -6.74 5.02
N ARG A 44 -7.22 -5.64 5.40
CA ARG A 44 -7.10 -5.23 6.81
C ARG A 44 -8.41 -4.74 7.41
N ALA A 45 -9.19 -3.96 6.66
CA ALA A 45 -10.52 -3.58 7.08
C ALA A 45 -11.37 -4.83 7.36
N LYS A 46 -11.34 -5.81 6.44
CA LYS A 46 -12.05 -7.08 6.61
C LYS A 46 -11.60 -7.85 7.85
N SER A 47 -10.30 -7.91 8.14
CA SER A 47 -9.81 -8.56 9.38
C SER A 47 -10.26 -7.86 10.66
N ARG A 48 -10.67 -6.59 10.59
CA ARG A 48 -11.24 -5.81 11.70
C ARG A 48 -12.77 -5.84 11.73
N GLY A 49 -13.41 -6.68 10.90
CA GLY A 49 -14.88 -6.74 10.79
C GLY A 49 -15.49 -5.56 10.04
N LEU A 50 -14.68 -4.75 9.36
CA LEU A 50 -15.14 -3.59 8.59
C LEU A 50 -15.27 -3.92 7.11
N ARG A 51 -16.38 -3.49 6.51
CA ARG A 51 -16.51 -3.40 5.05
C ARG A 51 -16.01 -2.04 4.59
N LEU A 52 -14.98 -2.05 3.76
CA LEU A 52 -14.35 -0.84 3.22
C LEU A 52 -14.68 -0.67 1.73
N SER A 53 -15.25 0.49 1.38
CA SER A 53 -15.49 0.91 0.01
C SER A 53 -14.68 2.16 -0.32
N PHE A 54 -14.22 2.25 -1.57
CA PHE A 54 -13.47 3.41 -2.07
C PHE A 54 -14.27 4.10 -3.17
N ARG A 55 -14.41 5.42 -3.07
CA ARG A 55 -14.98 6.27 -4.11
C ARG A 55 -13.98 7.35 -4.47
N ALA A 56 -13.62 7.45 -5.75
CA ALA A 56 -12.75 8.53 -6.21
C ALA A 56 -13.52 9.85 -6.17
N THR A 57 -12.92 10.91 -5.61
CA THR A 57 -13.54 12.25 -5.61
C THR A 57 -13.31 13.00 -6.92
N GLY A 58 -12.37 12.54 -7.75
CA GLY A 58 -12.06 13.12 -9.05
C GLY A 58 -11.22 12.19 -9.92
N ARG A 59 -10.93 12.63 -11.15
CA ARG A 59 -9.99 11.94 -12.04
C ARG A 59 -8.56 12.14 -11.51
N CYS A 60 -7.78 11.07 -11.47
CA CYS A 60 -6.38 11.08 -11.05
C CYS A 60 -5.49 10.58 -12.20
N ALA A 61 -4.56 11.41 -12.67
CA ALA A 61 -3.60 10.96 -13.68
C ALA A 61 -2.54 10.03 -13.06
N HIS A 62 -1.73 9.39 -13.91
CA HIS A 62 -0.64 8.55 -13.43
C HIS A 62 0.45 9.41 -12.79
N GLY A 63 0.98 8.97 -11.65
CA GLY A 63 2.00 9.70 -10.88
C GLY A 63 1.41 10.72 -9.91
N GLU A 64 0.16 11.15 -10.12
CA GLU A 64 -0.55 12.06 -9.24
C GLU A 64 -1.13 11.35 -8.01
N THR A 65 -1.36 12.14 -6.96
CA THR A 65 -2.09 11.73 -5.77
C THR A 65 -3.53 12.18 -5.89
N GLY A 66 -4.44 11.22 -5.97
CA GLY A 66 -5.88 11.46 -5.96
C GLY A 66 -6.44 11.38 -4.55
N LEU A 67 -7.53 12.11 -4.33
CA LEU A 67 -8.36 11.97 -3.13
C LEU A 67 -9.43 10.88 -3.35
N PHE A 68 -9.58 10.03 -2.33
CA PHE A 68 -10.53 8.94 -2.32
C PHE A 68 -11.33 8.98 -1.02
N GLU A 69 -12.64 9.01 -1.15
CA GLU A 69 -13.55 8.76 -0.03
C GLU A 69 -13.47 7.28 0.35
N LEU A 70 -13.13 7.04 1.61
CA LEU A 70 -13.21 5.75 2.27
C LEU A 70 -14.52 5.69 3.04
N ARG A 71 -15.36 4.72 2.71
CA ARG A 71 -16.57 4.42 3.48
C ARG A 71 -16.38 3.11 4.23
N PHE A 72 -16.42 3.19 5.55
CA PHE A 72 -16.41 2.06 6.46
C PHE A 72 -17.83 1.75 6.88
N SER A 73 -18.17 0.48 6.95
CA SER A 73 -19.39 0.02 7.59
C SER A 73 -19.12 -1.28 8.35
N ASP A 74 -19.58 -1.37 9.58
CA ASP A 74 -19.59 -2.60 10.39
C ASP A 74 -20.93 -3.38 10.26
N GLY A 75 -21.87 -2.85 9.47
CA GLY A 75 -23.19 -3.44 9.25
C GLY A 75 -24.31 -2.70 9.98
N THR A 76 -23.99 -1.87 10.97
CA THR A 76 -24.96 -1.10 11.76
C THR A 76 -24.72 0.41 11.65
N ALA A 77 -23.46 0.84 11.60
CA ALA A 77 -23.06 2.24 11.45
C ALA A 77 -22.09 2.43 10.28
N GLY A 78 -22.10 3.64 9.72
CA GLY A 78 -21.19 4.06 8.66
C GLY A 78 -20.24 5.15 9.13
N CYS A 79 -18.98 5.10 8.69
CA CYS A 79 -17.99 6.17 8.91
C CYS A 79 -17.33 6.55 7.58
N LEU A 80 -17.03 7.84 7.41
CA LEU A 80 -16.37 8.38 6.22
C LEU A 80 -14.99 8.92 6.59
N MET A 81 -14.02 8.65 5.72
CA MET A 81 -12.68 9.24 5.77
C MET A 81 -12.20 9.59 4.36
N LEU A 82 -11.12 10.37 4.30
CA LEU A 82 -10.42 10.67 3.06
C LEU A 82 -9.06 9.95 3.05
N ALA A 83 -8.75 9.34 1.90
CA ALA A 83 -7.45 8.75 1.62
C ALA A 83 -6.81 9.46 0.45
N HIS A 84 -5.54 9.80 0.63
CA HIS A 84 -4.67 10.26 -0.44
C HIS A 84 -4.01 9.02 -1.03
N LEU A 85 -4.32 8.70 -2.29
CA LEU A 85 -3.74 7.55 -2.98
C LEU A 85 -2.99 8.01 -4.23
N GLN A 86 -1.71 7.63 -4.33
CA GLN A 86 -0.92 7.85 -5.54
C GLN A 86 -1.20 6.74 -6.56
N ARG A 87 -1.52 7.13 -7.80
CA ARG A 87 -1.67 6.20 -8.91
C ARG A 87 -0.31 5.86 -9.49
N VAL A 88 0.14 4.63 -9.29
CA VAL A 88 1.43 4.15 -9.77
C VAL A 88 1.23 3.09 -10.84
N ARG A 89 1.95 3.24 -11.96
CA ARG A 89 1.97 2.22 -13.02
C ARG A 89 2.52 0.92 -12.42
N ASN A 90 1.83 -0.20 -12.62
CA ASN A 90 2.31 -1.49 -12.14
C ASN A 90 3.57 -1.92 -12.91
N SER A 91 4.72 -1.45 -12.44
CA SER A 91 6.04 -1.73 -13.00
C SER A 91 6.65 -3.01 -12.42
N ARG A 92 5.87 -3.83 -11.68
CA ARG A 92 6.35 -5.08 -11.07
C ARG A 92 6.94 -6.08 -12.08
N GLY A 93 6.72 -5.89 -13.39
CA GLY A 93 7.41 -6.61 -14.45
C GLY A 93 8.83 -6.12 -14.80
N ARG A 94 9.21 -4.87 -14.51
CA ARG A 94 10.54 -4.30 -14.81
C ARG A 94 11.53 -4.36 -13.66
N SER A 95 11.06 -4.32 -12.40
CA SER A 95 11.95 -4.39 -11.23
C SER A 95 12.55 -5.80 -11.02
N ARG A 96 11.80 -6.88 -11.28
CA ARG A 96 12.34 -8.26 -11.17
C ARG A 96 13.45 -8.59 -12.18
N ARG A 97 13.65 -7.81 -13.24
CA ARG A 97 14.73 -8.03 -14.22
C ARG A 97 16.04 -7.31 -13.90
N ARG A 98 16.07 -6.32 -12.99
CA ARG A 98 17.31 -5.62 -12.60
C ARG A 98 17.95 -6.15 -11.31
N GLY A 99 17.37 -7.20 -10.72
CA GLY A 99 17.83 -7.82 -9.48
C GLY A 99 18.35 -9.25 -9.60
N ARG A 100 18.65 -9.76 -10.81
CA ARG A 100 19.65 -10.84 -10.91
C ARG A 100 21.00 -10.16 -10.83
N THR A 101 21.41 -9.94 -9.59
CA THR A 101 22.78 -9.83 -9.12
C THR A 101 23.74 -10.31 -10.21
N ALA A 102 24.53 -9.38 -10.75
CA ALA A 102 25.82 -9.75 -11.30
C ALA A 102 26.57 -10.39 -10.13
N VAL A 103 26.45 -11.71 -10.02
CA VAL A 103 27.31 -12.50 -9.14
C VAL A 103 28.69 -12.19 -9.67
N SER A 104 29.45 -11.42 -8.90
CA SER A 104 30.88 -11.23 -9.12
C SER A 104 31.45 -12.60 -9.46
N ARG A 105 31.98 -12.76 -10.68
CA ARG A 105 32.72 -13.98 -11.04
C ARG A 105 33.74 -14.19 -9.92
N PRO A 106 33.87 -15.39 -9.34
CA PRO A 106 34.96 -15.66 -8.42
C PRO A 106 36.27 -15.31 -9.14
N PRO A 107 37.25 -14.72 -8.43
CA PRO A 107 38.54 -14.40 -9.03
C PRO A 107 39.15 -15.67 -9.63
N ALA A 108 39.91 -15.52 -10.73
CA ALA A 108 40.56 -16.63 -11.40
C ALA A 108 41.41 -17.40 -10.37
N ARG A 109 41.14 -18.69 -10.19
CA ARG A 109 41.94 -19.56 -9.31
C ARG A 109 43.34 -19.69 -9.90
N ASP A 110 44.36 -19.42 -9.09
CA ASP A 110 45.76 -19.66 -9.43
C ASP A 110 46.01 -21.18 -9.49
N PRO A 111 46.57 -21.72 -10.59
CA PRO A 111 46.84 -23.16 -10.74
C PRO A 111 47.86 -23.71 -9.73
N ARG A 112 48.58 -22.86 -8.99
CA ARG A 112 49.52 -23.30 -7.94
C ARG A 112 48.83 -23.76 -6.65
N GLN A 113 47.54 -23.51 -6.48
CA GLN A 113 46.81 -23.81 -5.25
C GLN A 113 46.24 -25.25 -5.22
N THR A 114 46.98 -26.21 -5.78
CA THR A 114 46.64 -27.64 -5.72
C THR A 114 47.36 -28.28 -4.54
N SER A 115 46.61 -29.00 -3.70
CA SER A 115 47.01 -29.76 -2.50
C SER A 115 47.16 -28.99 -1.18
N LEU A 116 46.02 -28.74 -0.54
CA LEU A 116 45.84 -29.09 0.88
C LEU A 116 44.47 -29.78 0.94
N PHE A 117 44.44 -30.98 1.52
CA PHE A 117 43.38 -32.01 1.52
C PHE A 117 43.41 -32.97 0.33
#